data_AF-A0A6L2PQ81-F1
#
_entry.id   AF-A0A6L2PQ81-F1
#
_cell.length_a   1.000
_cell.length_b   1.000
_cell.length_c   1.000
_cell.angle_alpha   90.00
_cell.angle_beta   90.00
_cell.angle_gamma   90.00
#
_symmetry.space_group_name_H-M   'P 1'
#
loop_
_entity.id
_entity.type
_entity.pdbx_description
1 polymer ?
#
loop_
_entity_poly.entity_id
_entity_poly.type
_entity_poly.pdbx_seq_one_letter_code
_entity_poly.pdbx_strand_id
1 'polypeptide(L)'
;MLRSLVGVNSSTEETLFELQQGKFKKLNLLGIQLRALHLSGILPPSSITISPCKSFLYNIFTAISLLSLVTHIVAEVRAIYEHRNKLEMVTALTFQMTLFIHTTTLTAYFVFHREQLVRLLASLEFQFVPHIEKVGSPTRHGPIIRKVSKYAFLLTWGLLIVWLVVLFAWGALPMMVRYFDVLTSNEQKTDETLESRDKYLKYFGLIMWLPPNIDKFPIYELVYTFNAFATYAVSCCCTAAHSVFLIFMYNISTHLKILTSCIEVIDEMFPQPMETINKFSADIETKNIQSIPNVCSLGDEILGQVLPERVTSSGRQEVQHEIGRAVMTDLRGAFTDECDEKHVKMSTLSVSDGTKNTFLPNESEELSSREEKMYRYLIECIKYHQAILQYYDEVDKFLNPVLLVFFLGNQAMVCFSAFQLALGLSDGKFKFFTSIVATISWPLLICWYGEYLSEQSLAVQQAAYDCSWYNTSPRFKKHLVYLVMRSQKPVRLTAGKFFAVSLEGFSEVLCLRT
;
A
#
# COMPACT_ATOMS: atom_id res chain seq x y z
N MET A 1 17.44 -29.90 21.69
CA MET A 1 18.25 -30.29 20.51
C MET A 1 17.96 -29.44 19.26
N LEU A 2 16.74 -28.95 19.02
CA LEU A 2 16.43 -27.98 17.93
C LEU A 2 16.61 -26.50 18.32
N ARG A 3 17.48 -26.19 19.31
CA ARG A 3 17.79 -24.82 19.76
C ARG A 3 19.27 -24.43 19.54
N SER A 4 20.11 -25.32 19.02
CA SER A 4 21.55 -25.10 18.90
C SER A 4 22.11 -25.14 17.48
N LEU A 5 21.27 -25.15 16.44
CA LEU A 5 21.71 -25.34 15.05
C LEU A 5 21.40 -24.17 14.10
N VAL A 6 20.83 -23.08 14.60
CA VAL A 6 20.68 -21.85 13.81
C VAL A 6 21.35 -20.76 14.61
N GLY A 7 22.50 -20.28 14.13
CA GLY A 7 23.19 -19.13 14.66
C GLY A 7 22.32 -17.89 14.50
N VAL A 8 21.41 -17.70 15.44
CA VAL A 8 20.59 -16.50 15.60
C VAL A 8 21.37 -15.61 16.56
N ASN A 9 21.74 -14.41 16.11
CA ASN A 9 22.42 -13.43 16.95
C ASN A 9 21.56 -13.10 18.19
N SER A 10 22.19 -13.02 19.35
CA SER A 10 21.55 -12.75 20.64
C SER A 10 20.78 -11.42 20.67
N SER A 11 21.14 -10.46 19.82
CA SER A 11 20.44 -9.18 19.67
C SER A 11 19.00 -9.31 19.16
N THR A 12 18.71 -10.38 18.41
CA THR A 12 17.39 -10.64 17.79
C THR A 12 16.40 -11.27 18.76
N GLU A 13 16.89 -12.07 19.72
CA GLU A 13 16.05 -12.57 20.81
C GLU A 13 15.72 -11.47 21.81
N GLU A 14 16.67 -10.56 22.10
CA GLU A 14 16.41 -9.37 22.93
C GLU A 14 15.34 -8.46 22.33
N THR A 15 15.37 -8.20 21.01
CA THR A 15 14.33 -7.39 20.37
C THR A 15 12.98 -8.10 20.37
N LEU A 16 12.93 -9.41 20.13
CA LEU A 16 11.68 -10.19 20.18
C LEU A 16 11.11 -10.29 21.61
N PHE A 17 11.98 -10.32 22.62
CA PHE A 17 11.60 -10.37 24.03
C PHE A 17 11.15 -8.99 24.54
N GLU A 18 11.79 -7.89 24.13
CA GLU A 18 11.31 -6.53 24.41
C GLU A 18 10.01 -6.19 23.65
N LEU A 19 9.82 -6.75 22.44
CA LEU A 19 8.56 -6.72 21.69
C LEU A 19 7.40 -7.40 22.44
N GLN A 20 7.70 -8.42 23.27
CA GLN A 20 6.71 -9.13 24.11
C GLN A 20 6.44 -8.42 25.44
N GLN A 21 7.31 -7.52 25.91
CA GLN A 21 7.16 -6.85 27.21
C GLN A 21 6.36 -5.54 27.18
N GLY A 22 5.77 -5.14 26.04
CA GLY A 22 4.80 -4.03 26.01
C GLY A 22 5.36 -2.64 26.31
N LYS A 23 6.66 -2.42 26.07
CA LYS A 23 7.35 -1.15 26.36
C LYS A 23 7.19 -0.06 25.29
N PHE A 24 6.66 -0.40 24.11
CA PHE A 24 6.48 0.54 22.99
C PHE A 24 5.01 0.78 22.64
N LYS A 25 4.67 2.05 22.39
CA LYS A 25 3.31 2.48 22.04
C LYS A 25 2.93 1.99 20.64
N LYS A 26 2.01 1.03 20.55
CA LYS A 26 1.53 0.45 19.29
C LYS A 26 0.62 1.43 18.53
N LEU A 27 0.87 1.62 17.23
CA LEU A 27 0.06 2.52 16.37
C LEU A 27 -1.34 1.97 16.03
N ASN A 28 -1.60 0.67 16.24
CA ASN A 28 -2.88 -0.02 15.96
C ASN A 28 -3.41 0.15 14.52
N LEU A 29 -2.52 0.31 13.54
CA LEU A 29 -2.89 0.50 12.13
C LEU A 29 -3.48 -0.77 11.47
N LEU A 30 -3.09 -1.95 11.96
CA LEU A 30 -3.37 -3.24 11.31
C LEU A 30 -4.59 -4.00 11.84
N GLY A 31 -5.34 -3.44 12.80
CA GLY A 31 -6.23 -4.23 13.67
C GLY A 31 -7.21 -5.19 12.99
N ILE A 32 -7.92 -4.76 11.94
CA ILE A 32 -8.90 -5.61 11.23
C ILE A 32 -8.24 -6.42 10.11
N GLN A 33 -7.26 -5.83 9.44
CA GLN A 33 -6.51 -6.49 8.37
C GLN A 33 -5.78 -7.73 8.90
N LEU A 34 -5.23 -7.65 10.12
CA LEU A 34 -4.60 -8.78 10.80
C LEU A 34 -5.61 -9.89 11.15
N ARG A 35 -6.86 -9.55 11.50
CA ARG A 35 -7.92 -10.54 11.75
C ARG A 35 -8.26 -11.34 10.49
N ALA A 36 -8.25 -10.72 9.31
CA ALA A 36 -8.45 -11.43 8.04
C ALA A 36 -7.32 -12.43 7.78
N LEU A 37 -6.06 -12.04 8.01
CA LEU A 37 -4.91 -12.94 7.93
C LEU A 37 -5.02 -14.10 8.95
N HIS A 38 -5.49 -13.83 10.17
CA HIS A 38 -5.70 -14.86 11.18
C HIS A 38 -6.76 -15.89 10.77
N LEU A 39 -7.88 -15.42 10.20
CA LEU A 39 -8.97 -16.28 9.74
C LEU A 39 -8.55 -17.18 8.56
N SER A 40 -7.64 -16.70 7.72
CA SER A 40 -7.18 -17.41 6.52
C SER A 40 -6.17 -18.54 6.74
N GLY A 41 -5.66 -18.72 7.96
CA GLY A 41 -4.61 -19.71 8.20
C GLY A 41 -3.19 -19.24 7.84
N ILE A 42 -3.02 -18.04 7.26
CA ILE A 42 -1.70 -17.51 6.85
C ILE A 42 -0.87 -17.08 8.06
N LEU A 43 -1.51 -16.47 9.07
CA LEU A 43 -0.81 -15.90 10.22
C LEU A 43 -1.46 -16.32 11.54
N PRO A 44 -0.77 -17.03 12.46
CA PRO A 44 -1.34 -17.35 13.76
C PRO A 44 -1.49 -16.07 14.63
N PRO A 45 -2.63 -15.89 15.33
CA PRO A 45 -2.78 -14.79 16.29
C PRO A 45 -1.85 -14.98 17.49
N SER A 46 -1.41 -13.86 18.08
CA SER A 46 -0.49 -13.86 19.22
C SER A 46 -1.04 -14.55 20.48
N SER A 47 -2.37 -14.70 20.60
CA SER A 47 -3.01 -15.46 21.67
C SER A 47 -2.88 -16.99 21.51
N ILE A 48 -2.64 -17.46 20.28
CA ILE A 48 -2.51 -18.88 19.92
C ILE A 48 -1.04 -19.32 19.98
N THR A 49 -0.09 -18.42 19.70
CA THR A 49 1.35 -18.71 19.73
C THR A 49 1.90 -18.98 21.13
N ILE A 50 1.22 -18.53 22.18
CA ILE A 50 1.64 -18.74 23.58
C ILE A 50 1.53 -20.22 24.01
N SER A 51 0.59 -20.98 23.43
CA SER A 51 0.39 -22.39 23.78
C SER A 51 0.86 -23.31 22.64
N PRO A 52 1.77 -24.26 22.88
CA PRO A 52 2.27 -25.15 21.83
C PRO A 52 1.16 -26.01 21.20
N CYS A 53 0.15 -26.41 21.99
CA CYS A 53 -1.00 -27.18 21.50
C CYS A 53 -1.88 -26.35 20.56
N LYS A 54 -2.15 -25.08 20.89
CA LYS A 54 -2.96 -24.19 20.03
C LYS A 54 -2.22 -23.85 18.74
N SER A 55 -0.92 -23.61 18.79
CA SER A 55 -0.09 -23.39 17.59
C SER A 55 -0.04 -24.63 16.69
N PHE A 56 0.07 -25.83 17.28
CA PHE A 56 0.00 -27.08 16.53
C PHE A 56 -1.34 -27.26 15.82
N LEU A 57 -2.47 -27.02 16.51
CA LEU A 57 -3.81 -27.07 15.92
C LEU A 57 -3.99 -26.07 14.78
N TYR A 58 -3.44 -24.86 14.91
CA TYR A 58 -3.48 -23.86 13.83
C TYR A 58 -2.69 -24.31 12.60
N ASN A 59 -1.51 -24.89 12.79
CA ASN A 59 -0.72 -25.44 11.68
C ASN A 59 -1.43 -26.61 10.99
N ILE A 60 -2.14 -27.46 11.75
CA ILE A 60 -3.01 -28.50 11.17
C ILE A 60 -4.12 -27.86 10.33
N PHE A 61 -4.79 -26.82 10.83
CA PHE A 61 -5.83 -26.12 10.07
C PHE A 61 -5.30 -25.53 8.75
N THR A 62 -4.13 -24.88 8.77
CA THR A 62 -3.48 -24.36 7.56
C THR A 62 -3.12 -25.49 6.60
N ALA A 63 -2.58 -26.61 7.10
CA ALA A 63 -2.24 -27.77 6.28
C ALA A 63 -3.48 -28.41 5.64
N ILE A 64 -4.58 -28.57 6.39
CA ILE A 64 -5.85 -29.09 5.88
C ILE A 64 -6.43 -28.17 4.81
N SER A 65 -6.37 -26.85 5.03
CA SER A 65 -6.84 -25.86 4.04
C SER A 65 -6.02 -25.91 2.75
N LEU A 66 -4.69 -26.01 2.83
CA LEU A 66 -3.86 -26.17 1.62
C LEU A 66 -4.09 -27.51 0.93
N LEU A 67 -4.23 -28.59 1.71
CA LEU A 67 -4.51 -29.92 1.17
C LEU A 67 -5.87 -29.96 0.46
N SER A 68 -6.90 -29.28 0.99
CA SER A 68 -8.22 -29.22 0.35
C SER A 68 -8.20 -28.49 -0.99
N LEU A 69 -7.37 -27.45 -1.14
CA LEU A 69 -7.17 -26.79 -2.44
C LEU A 69 -6.54 -27.74 -3.45
N VAL A 70 -5.50 -28.48 -3.05
CA VAL A 70 -4.81 -29.44 -3.94
C VAL A 70 -5.74 -30.60 -4.34
N THR A 71 -6.51 -31.15 -3.40
CA THR A 71 -7.46 -32.23 -3.72
C THR A 71 -8.58 -31.74 -4.64
N HIS A 72 -8.99 -30.47 -4.55
CA HIS A 72 -9.94 -29.88 -5.48
C HIS A 72 -9.38 -29.78 -6.91
N ILE A 73 -8.11 -29.37 -7.06
CA ILE A 73 -7.43 -29.33 -8.37
C ILE A 73 -7.43 -30.73 -9.01
N VAL A 74 -7.15 -31.78 -8.23
CA VAL A 74 -7.18 -33.18 -8.74
C VAL A 74 -8.59 -33.57 -9.20
N ALA A 75 -9.64 -33.16 -8.46
CA ALA A 75 -11.02 -33.40 -8.85
C ALA A 75 -11.39 -32.66 -10.16
N GLU A 76 -10.90 -31.44 -10.36
CA GLU A 76 -11.10 -30.67 -11.59
C GLU A 76 -10.38 -31.30 -12.79
N VAL A 77 -9.14 -31.74 -12.63
CA VAL A 77 -8.38 -32.43 -13.70
C VAL A 77 -9.13 -33.69 -14.16
N ARG A 78 -9.67 -34.46 -13.21
CA ARG A 78 -10.50 -35.62 -13.52
C ARG A 78 -11.80 -35.24 -14.24
N ALA A 79 -12.44 -34.14 -13.84
CA ALA A 79 -13.64 -33.63 -14.49
C ALA A 79 -13.38 -33.22 -15.95
N ILE A 80 -12.25 -32.56 -16.23
CA ILE A 80 -11.83 -32.17 -17.58
C ILE A 80 -11.66 -33.41 -18.46
N TYR A 81 -11.00 -34.45 -17.94
CA TYR A 81 -10.79 -35.70 -18.68
C TYR A 81 -12.09 -36.41 -19.07
N GLU A 82 -13.06 -36.42 -18.15
CA GLU A 82 -14.37 -37.04 -18.37
C GLU A 82 -15.24 -36.22 -19.34
N HIS A 83 -15.19 -34.89 -19.27
CA HIS A 83 -16.00 -33.97 -20.09
C HIS A 83 -15.25 -33.38 -21.30
N ARG A 84 -14.15 -34.00 -21.75
CA ARG A 84 -13.26 -33.47 -22.81
C ARG A 84 -13.95 -33.07 -24.13
N ASN A 85 -15.12 -33.64 -24.41
CA ASN A 85 -15.89 -33.36 -25.61
C ASN A 85 -16.82 -32.12 -25.47
N LYS A 86 -17.03 -31.60 -24.25
CA LYS A 86 -17.87 -30.44 -23.95
C LYS A 86 -16.99 -29.21 -23.72
N LEU A 87 -16.74 -28.45 -24.79
CA LEU A 87 -15.84 -27.29 -24.76
C LEU A 87 -16.22 -26.24 -23.70
N GLU A 88 -17.52 -26.03 -23.46
CA GLU A 88 -18.02 -25.09 -22.44
C GLU A 88 -17.59 -25.51 -21.03
N MET A 89 -17.73 -26.79 -20.69
CA MET A 89 -17.33 -27.30 -19.38
C MET A 89 -15.81 -27.28 -19.22
N VAL A 90 -15.06 -27.67 -20.25
CA VAL A 90 -13.59 -27.69 -20.20
C VAL A 90 -13.03 -26.29 -19.96
N THR A 91 -13.55 -25.28 -20.66
CA THR A 91 -13.09 -23.90 -20.49
C THR A 91 -13.44 -23.34 -19.12
N ALA A 92 -14.65 -23.61 -18.60
CA ALA A 92 -15.06 -23.22 -17.25
C ALA A 92 -14.18 -23.88 -16.17
N LEU A 93 -13.94 -25.19 -16.29
CA LEU A 93 -13.06 -25.95 -15.39
C LEU A 93 -11.61 -25.45 -15.45
N THR A 94 -11.12 -25.06 -16.62
CA THR A 94 -9.76 -24.52 -16.78
C THR A 94 -9.59 -23.16 -16.10
N PHE A 95 -10.61 -22.29 -16.19
CA PHE A 95 -10.63 -21.03 -15.44
C PHE A 95 -10.59 -21.27 -13.93
N GLN A 96 -11.43 -22.19 -13.43
CA GLN A 96 -11.48 -22.55 -12.01
C GLN A 96 -10.14 -23.15 -11.54
N MET A 97 -9.56 -24.06 -12.31
CA MET A 97 -8.25 -24.65 -12.04
C MET A 97 -7.16 -23.60 -11.95
N THR A 98 -7.18 -22.60 -12.84
CA THR A 98 -6.24 -21.48 -12.81
C THR A 98 -6.38 -20.67 -11.52
N LEU A 99 -7.61 -20.39 -11.08
CA LEU A 99 -7.89 -19.72 -9.80
C LEU A 99 -7.34 -20.50 -8.60
N PHE A 100 -7.55 -21.82 -8.57
CA PHE A 100 -7.07 -22.68 -7.48
C PHE A 100 -5.54 -22.78 -7.46
N ILE A 101 -4.90 -22.96 -8.61
CA ILE A 101 -3.43 -22.98 -8.73
C ILE A 101 -2.85 -21.63 -8.28
N HIS A 102 -3.42 -20.52 -8.77
CA HIS A 102 -3.01 -19.17 -8.41
C HIS A 102 -3.10 -18.94 -6.90
N THR A 103 -4.27 -19.23 -6.31
CA THR A 103 -4.50 -19.06 -4.87
C THR A 103 -3.54 -19.92 -4.05
N THR A 104 -3.39 -21.20 -4.42
CA THR A 104 -2.48 -22.13 -3.72
C THR A 104 -1.04 -21.63 -3.76
N THR A 105 -0.59 -21.12 -4.91
CA THR A 105 0.77 -20.60 -5.07
C THR A 105 1.02 -19.36 -4.20
N LEU A 106 0.08 -18.40 -4.20
CA LEU A 106 0.19 -17.20 -3.37
C LEU A 106 0.18 -17.53 -1.87
N THR A 107 -0.77 -18.37 -1.43
CA THR A 107 -0.88 -18.76 -0.03
C THR A 107 0.33 -19.56 0.43
N ALA A 108 0.81 -20.51 -0.39
CA ALA A 108 2.03 -21.25 -0.10
C ALA A 108 3.23 -20.31 0.09
N TYR A 109 3.41 -19.32 -0.79
CA TYR A 109 4.49 -18.34 -0.66
C TYR A 109 4.48 -17.63 0.69
N PHE A 110 3.32 -17.11 1.12
CA PHE A 110 3.19 -16.40 2.40
C PHE A 110 3.34 -17.34 3.61
N VAL A 111 2.87 -18.58 3.52
CA VAL A 111 3.03 -19.58 4.58
C VAL A 111 4.50 -19.99 4.73
N PHE A 112 5.23 -20.19 3.63
CA PHE A 112 6.66 -20.51 3.64
C PHE A 112 7.50 -19.36 4.19
N HIS A 113 7.18 -18.12 3.84
CA HIS A 113 7.91 -16.93 4.29
C HIS A 113 7.24 -16.21 5.48
N ARG A 114 6.43 -16.92 6.26
CA ARG A 114 5.64 -16.35 7.37
C ARG A 114 6.48 -15.56 8.37
N GLU A 115 7.71 -15.99 8.64
CA GLU A 115 8.61 -15.32 9.60
C GLU A 115 9.08 -13.96 9.09
N GLN A 116 9.31 -13.85 7.78
CA GLN A 116 9.63 -12.57 7.14
C GLN A 116 8.40 -11.66 7.15
N LEU A 117 7.22 -12.19 6.81
CA LEU A 117 5.96 -11.45 6.85
C LEU A 117 5.69 -10.86 8.26
N VAL A 118 5.82 -11.68 9.31
CA VAL A 118 5.64 -11.22 10.70
C VAL A 118 6.63 -10.13 11.07
N ARG A 119 7.90 -10.29 10.69
CA ARG A 119 8.93 -9.28 10.96
C ARG A 119 8.62 -7.95 10.29
N LEU A 120 8.24 -7.96 9.02
CA LEU A 120 7.86 -6.74 8.30
C LEU A 120 6.62 -6.07 8.92
N LEU A 121 5.59 -6.86 9.25
CA LEU A 121 4.39 -6.34 9.91
C LEU A 121 4.68 -5.76 11.30
N ALA A 122 5.59 -6.37 12.06
CA ALA A 122 6.02 -5.83 13.35
C ALA A 122 6.85 -4.55 13.18
N SER A 123 7.77 -4.53 12.21
CA SER A 123 8.55 -3.34 11.88
C SER A 123 7.65 -2.15 11.54
N LEU A 124 6.57 -2.39 10.79
CA LEU A 124 5.56 -1.39 10.47
C LEU A 124 4.92 -0.72 11.70
N GLU A 125 4.68 -1.48 12.77
CA GLU A 125 4.02 -0.95 13.97
C GLU A 125 4.98 -0.22 14.92
N PHE A 126 6.24 -0.65 14.98
CA PHE A 126 7.17 -0.23 16.03
C PHE A 126 8.33 0.64 15.53
N GLN A 127 8.88 0.36 14.34
CA GLN A 127 10.07 1.04 13.82
C GLN A 127 9.86 2.55 13.66
N PHE A 128 8.63 2.98 13.32
CA PHE A 128 8.32 4.38 13.04
C PHE A 128 7.90 5.19 14.27
N VAL A 129 7.59 4.55 15.40
CA VAL A 129 7.14 5.25 16.63
C VAL A 129 8.15 6.32 17.09
N PRO A 130 9.46 6.02 17.22
CA PRO A 130 10.43 7.00 17.71
C PRO A 130 10.62 8.17 16.75
N HIS A 131 10.41 7.96 15.45
CA HIS A 131 10.50 9.02 14.46
C HIS A 131 9.28 9.96 14.58
N ILE A 132 8.07 9.40 14.61
CA ILE A 132 6.83 10.17 14.74
C ILE A 132 6.81 11.01 16.02
N GLU A 133 7.36 10.51 17.13
CA GLU A 133 7.46 11.26 18.39
C GLU A 133 8.42 12.45 18.32
N LYS A 134 9.45 12.39 17.47
CA LYS A 134 10.43 13.48 17.31
C LYS A 134 10.00 14.54 16.31
N VAL A 135 9.34 14.13 15.22
CA VAL A 135 8.88 15.06 14.18
C VAL A 135 7.44 15.55 14.42
N GLY A 136 6.76 15.11 15.48
CA GLY A 136 5.34 15.41 15.63
C GLY A 136 4.82 15.67 17.04
N SER A 137 3.93 16.66 17.17
CA SER A 137 3.08 16.82 18.35
C SER A 137 1.84 15.89 18.26
N PRO A 138 1.48 15.13 19.32
CA PRO A 138 0.35 14.20 19.31
C PRO A 138 -1.00 14.84 18.95
N THR A 139 -1.16 16.13 19.22
CA THR A 139 -2.42 16.88 19.01
C THR A 139 -2.78 17.08 17.54
N ARG A 140 -1.81 17.00 16.59
CA ARG A 140 -2.04 17.28 15.16
C ARG A 140 -1.95 16.06 14.22
N HIS A 141 -1.11 15.06 14.53
CA HIS A 141 -1.05 13.80 13.76
C HIS A 141 -2.23 12.89 14.09
N GLY A 142 -2.81 13.02 15.29
CA GLY A 142 -3.99 12.27 15.72
C GLY A 142 -5.16 12.35 14.73
N PRO A 143 -5.58 13.56 14.30
CA PRO A 143 -6.57 13.73 13.23
C PRO A 143 -6.21 13.06 11.90
N ILE A 144 -4.96 13.15 11.44
CA ILE A 144 -4.49 12.55 10.19
C ILE A 144 -4.52 11.02 10.29
N ILE A 145 -3.92 10.47 11.34
CA ILE A 145 -3.91 9.04 11.65
C ILE A 145 -5.34 8.52 11.82
N ARG A 146 -6.23 9.28 12.48
CA ARG A 146 -7.65 8.92 12.63
C ARG A 146 -8.39 8.94 11.31
N LYS A 147 -8.14 9.91 10.43
CA LYS A 147 -8.74 9.98 9.09
C LYS A 147 -8.28 8.79 8.25
N VAL A 148 -6.98 8.55 8.17
CA VAL A 148 -6.37 7.40 7.48
C VAL A 148 -6.92 6.09 8.05
N SER A 149 -6.88 5.88 9.36
CA SER A 149 -7.42 4.68 10.01
C SER A 149 -8.91 4.44 9.69
N LYS A 150 -9.74 5.49 9.59
CA LYS A 150 -11.14 5.37 9.14
C LYS A 150 -11.27 4.88 7.71
N TYR A 151 -10.47 5.39 6.77
CA TYR A 151 -10.48 4.92 5.38
C TYR A 151 -9.97 3.47 5.26
N ALA A 152 -8.89 3.13 5.97
CA ALA A 152 -8.39 1.76 6.03
C ALA A 152 -9.43 0.78 6.60
N PHE A 153 -10.15 1.21 7.65
CA PHE A 153 -11.25 0.47 8.24
C PHE A 153 -12.38 0.27 7.22
N LEU A 154 -12.83 1.35 6.57
CA LEU A 154 -13.92 1.30 5.59
C LEU A 154 -13.57 0.38 4.42
N LEU A 155 -12.34 0.48 3.90
CA LEU A 155 -11.83 -0.39 2.85
C LEU A 155 -11.85 -1.86 3.28
N THR A 156 -11.31 -2.15 4.46
CA THR A 156 -11.23 -3.53 4.97
C THR A 156 -12.63 -4.12 5.19
N TRP A 157 -13.59 -3.32 5.66
CA TRP A 157 -14.99 -3.72 5.76
C TRP A 157 -15.63 -3.94 4.40
N GLY A 158 -15.36 -3.08 3.41
CA GLY A 158 -15.80 -3.27 2.04
C GLY A 158 -15.33 -4.60 1.47
N LEU A 159 -14.03 -4.91 1.62
CA LEU A 159 -13.45 -6.19 1.19
C LEU A 159 -14.07 -7.38 1.92
N LEU A 160 -14.33 -7.25 3.23
CA LEU A 160 -14.98 -8.30 4.02
C LEU A 160 -16.43 -8.55 3.59
N ILE A 161 -17.19 -7.49 3.27
CA ILE A 161 -18.56 -7.61 2.77
C ILE A 161 -18.56 -8.31 1.41
N VAL A 162 -17.68 -7.89 0.50
CA VAL A 162 -17.51 -8.56 -0.81
C VAL A 162 -17.18 -10.04 -0.62
N TRP A 163 -16.26 -10.36 0.31
CA TRP A 163 -15.92 -11.75 0.65
C TRP A 163 -17.13 -12.54 1.16
N LEU A 164 -17.94 -11.99 2.07
CA LEU A 164 -19.15 -12.64 2.57
C LEU A 164 -20.19 -12.87 1.47
N VAL A 165 -20.36 -11.90 0.56
CA VAL A 165 -21.25 -12.02 -0.59
C VAL A 165 -20.79 -13.14 -1.52
N VAL A 166 -19.48 -13.23 -1.79
CA VAL A 166 -18.91 -14.33 -2.60
C VAL A 166 -19.15 -15.67 -1.91
N LEU A 167 -18.88 -15.80 -0.61
CA LEU A 167 -19.15 -17.05 0.12
C LEU A 167 -20.63 -17.43 0.10
N PHE A 168 -21.53 -16.47 0.21
CA PHE A 168 -22.96 -16.73 0.12
C PHE A 168 -23.36 -17.20 -1.29
N ALA A 169 -22.90 -16.49 -2.33
CA ALA A 169 -23.22 -16.76 -3.72
C ALA A 169 -22.69 -18.13 -4.20
N TRP A 170 -21.50 -18.53 -3.76
CA TRP A 170 -20.84 -19.77 -4.20
C TRP A 170 -20.94 -20.92 -3.19
N GLY A 171 -21.41 -20.65 -1.97
CA GLY A 171 -21.63 -21.67 -0.93
C GLY A 171 -23.11 -21.91 -0.70
N ALA A 172 -23.81 -20.94 -0.11
CA ALA A 172 -25.20 -21.12 0.37
C ALA A 172 -26.24 -21.13 -0.76
N LEU A 173 -26.08 -20.29 -1.78
CA LEU A 173 -27.07 -20.12 -2.84
C LEU A 173 -27.33 -21.42 -3.65
N PRO A 174 -26.31 -22.20 -4.08
CA PRO A 174 -26.54 -23.49 -4.75
C PRO A 174 -27.37 -24.48 -3.93
N MET A 175 -27.16 -24.53 -2.60
CA MET A 175 -27.96 -25.35 -1.70
C MET A 175 -29.41 -24.87 -1.60
N MET A 176 -29.63 -23.56 -1.51
CA MET A 176 -30.97 -22.99 -1.52
C MET A 176 -31.71 -23.33 -2.81
N VAL A 177 -31.05 -23.20 -3.96
CA VAL A 177 -31.61 -23.58 -5.28
C VAL A 177 -32.01 -25.06 -5.30
N ARG A 178 -31.17 -25.97 -4.78
CA ARG A 178 -31.54 -27.39 -4.66
C ARG A 178 -32.78 -27.58 -3.79
N TYR A 179 -32.84 -26.93 -2.63
CA TYR A 179 -33.96 -27.08 -1.71
C TYR A 179 -35.28 -26.62 -2.35
N PHE A 180 -35.27 -25.49 -3.05
CA PHE A 180 -36.43 -25.01 -3.80
C PHE A 180 -36.82 -25.94 -4.97
N ASP A 181 -35.86 -26.44 -5.74
CA ASP A 181 -36.13 -27.39 -6.82
C ASP A 181 -36.79 -28.67 -6.28
N VAL A 182 -36.27 -29.24 -5.18
CA VAL A 182 -36.85 -30.44 -4.54
C VAL A 182 -38.27 -30.19 -4.04
N LEU A 183 -38.56 -29.01 -3.48
CA LEU A 183 -39.90 -28.64 -3.02
C LEU A 183 -40.90 -28.44 -4.17
N THR A 184 -40.43 -28.10 -5.37
CA THR A 184 -41.27 -27.78 -6.52
C THR A 184 -41.39 -28.92 -7.54
N SER A 185 -40.44 -29.87 -7.53
CA SER A 185 -40.46 -31.02 -8.42
C SER A 185 -41.22 -32.21 -7.82
N ASN A 186 -42.29 -32.67 -8.49
CA ASN A 186 -42.85 -34.01 -8.25
C ASN A 186 -41.82 -35.07 -8.71
N GLU A 187 -41.44 -35.98 -7.80
CA GLU A 187 -40.42 -36.99 -8.04
C GLU A 187 -40.74 -37.86 -9.26
N GLN A 188 -39.90 -37.78 -10.30
CA GLN A 188 -39.79 -38.82 -11.31
C GLN A 188 -38.35 -39.32 -11.31
N LYS A 189 -38.15 -40.51 -10.73
CA LYS A 189 -36.90 -41.28 -10.82
C LYS A 189 -36.58 -41.53 -12.29
N THR A 190 -35.42 -41.09 -12.74
CA THR A 190 -34.88 -41.40 -14.08
C THR A 190 -33.53 -42.08 -13.88
N ASP A 191 -33.29 -43.13 -14.66
CA ASP A 191 -32.13 -44.02 -14.59
C ASP A 191 -30.76 -43.31 -14.60
N GLU A 192 -29.79 -43.96 -13.97
CA GLU A 192 -28.38 -43.55 -13.85
C GLU A 192 -27.67 -43.56 -15.22
N THR A 193 -27.75 -42.47 -15.98
CA THR A 193 -26.89 -42.20 -17.15
C THR A 193 -25.95 -41.02 -16.89
N LEU A 194 -24.89 -40.85 -17.69
CA LEU A 194 -23.91 -39.76 -17.54
C LEU A 194 -24.57 -38.36 -17.62
N GLU A 195 -25.69 -38.23 -18.34
CA GLU A 195 -26.53 -37.02 -18.37
C GLU A 195 -27.24 -36.73 -17.04
N SER A 196 -27.50 -37.75 -16.22
CA SER A 196 -28.12 -37.56 -14.90
C SER A 196 -27.15 -36.92 -13.90
N ARG A 197 -25.83 -37.20 -14.00
CA ARG A 197 -24.78 -36.61 -13.15
C ARG A 197 -24.59 -35.12 -13.41
N ASP A 198 -24.63 -34.71 -14.67
CA ASP A 198 -24.47 -33.30 -15.07
C ASP A 198 -25.60 -32.42 -14.52
N LYS A 199 -26.80 -32.99 -14.35
CA LYS A 199 -27.94 -32.31 -13.72
C LYS A 199 -27.63 -31.86 -12.30
N TYR A 200 -26.77 -32.58 -11.57
CA TYR A 200 -26.41 -32.22 -10.19
C TYR A 200 -25.34 -31.13 -10.10
N LEU A 201 -24.56 -30.88 -11.15
CA LEU A 201 -23.50 -29.86 -11.15
C LEU A 201 -24.05 -28.45 -10.85
N LYS A 202 -25.30 -28.15 -11.24
CA LYS A 202 -25.94 -26.85 -10.96
C LYS A 202 -26.21 -26.59 -9.47
N TYR A 203 -26.17 -27.62 -8.64
CA TYR A 203 -26.38 -27.53 -7.18
C TYR A 203 -25.08 -27.40 -6.39
N PHE A 204 -23.93 -27.45 -7.06
CA PHE A 204 -22.63 -27.17 -6.47
C PHE A 204 -22.16 -25.79 -6.89
N GLY A 205 -21.48 -25.08 -5.97
CA GLY A 205 -20.94 -23.76 -6.29
C GLY A 205 -19.77 -23.84 -7.25
N LEU A 206 -18.90 -24.83 -7.05
CA LEU A 206 -17.74 -25.08 -7.89
C LEU A 206 -17.95 -26.34 -8.71
N ILE A 207 -17.67 -26.27 -10.00
CA ILE A 207 -17.77 -27.42 -10.90
C ILE A 207 -16.58 -28.33 -10.60
N MET A 208 -16.83 -29.60 -10.30
CA MET A 208 -15.80 -30.59 -10.01
C MET A 208 -16.27 -31.98 -10.39
N TRP A 209 -15.35 -32.96 -10.35
CA TRP A 209 -15.72 -34.34 -10.58
C TRP A 209 -16.60 -34.89 -9.44
N LEU A 210 -17.71 -35.53 -9.82
CA LEU A 210 -18.68 -36.10 -8.88
C LEU A 210 -18.55 -37.63 -8.83
N PRO A 211 -18.51 -38.26 -7.64
CA PRO A 211 -18.49 -39.71 -7.51
C PRO A 211 -19.80 -40.37 -7.95
N PRO A 212 -19.77 -41.68 -8.31
CA PRO A 212 -20.98 -42.42 -8.65
C PRO A 212 -21.93 -42.55 -7.44
N ASN A 213 -23.25 -42.63 -7.70
CA ASN A 213 -24.32 -42.69 -6.68
C ASN A 213 -24.51 -41.41 -5.83
N ILE A 214 -24.35 -40.23 -6.43
CA ILE A 214 -24.47 -38.96 -5.69
C ILE A 214 -25.88 -38.67 -5.16
N ASP A 215 -26.88 -39.37 -5.65
CA ASP A 215 -28.27 -39.33 -5.21
C ASP A 215 -28.51 -40.07 -3.88
N LYS A 216 -27.57 -40.90 -3.43
CA LYS A 216 -27.70 -41.72 -2.22
C LYS A 216 -27.12 -41.03 -0.99
N PHE A 217 -27.85 -41.07 0.11
CA PHE A 217 -27.36 -40.67 1.43
C PHE A 217 -26.26 -41.64 1.89
N PRO A 218 -25.12 -41.18 2.46
CA PRO A 218 -24.73 -39.78 2.80
C PRO A 218 -23.75 -39.14 1.79
N ILE A 219 -23.67 -39.64 0.55
CA ILE A 219 -22.62 -39.28 -0.42
C ILE A 219 -22.78 -37.82 -0.85
N TYR A 220 -24.01 -37.37 -1.13
CA TYR A 220 -24.28 -36.00 -1.51
C TYR A 220 -23.79 -35.00 -0.46
N GLU A 221 -24.14 -35.24 0.81
CA GLU A 221 -23.83 -34.35 1.93
C GLU A 221 -22.32 -34.25 2.15
N LEU A 222 -21.59 -35.37 2.01
CA LEU A 222 -20.13 -35.39 2.11
C LEU A 222 -19.46 -34.61 0.97
N VAL A 223 -19.92 -34.80 -0.26
CA VAL A 223 -19.36 -34.10 -1.44
C VAL A 223 -19.66 -32.60 -1.35
N TYR A 224 -20.86 -32.24 -0.90
CA TYR A 224 -21.27 -30.85 -0.73
C TYR A 224 -20.49 -30.16 0.39
N THR A 225 -20.32 -30.80 1.55
CA THR A 225 -19.51 -30.24 2.65
C THR A 225 -18.04 -30.06 2.25
N PHE A 226 -17.48 -31.00 1.49
CA PHE A 226 -16.15 -30.86 0.91
C PHE A 226 -16.06 -29.65 -0.06
N ASN A 227 -17.03 -29.51 -0.97
CA ASN A 227 -17.09 -28.38 -1.91
C ASN A 227 -17.22 -27.03 -1.18
N ALA A 228 -18.13 -26.95 -0.20
CA ALA A 228 -18.32 -25.76 0.61
C ALA A 228 -17.06 -25.38 1.40
N PHE A 229 -16.34 -26.37 1.94
CA PHE A 229 -15.06 -26.15 2.60
C PHE A 229 -13.98 -25.66 1.63
N ALA A 230 -13.89 -26.24 0.42
CA ALA A 230 -12.96 -25.80 -0.60
C ALA A 230 -13.24 -24.36 -1.07
N THR A 231 -14.52 -24.01 -1.30
CA THR A 231 -14.96 -22.63 -1.61
C THR A 231 -14.61 -21.66 -0.50
N TYR A 232 -14.82 -22.05 0.75
CA TYR A 232 -14.40 -21.26 1.91
C TYR A 232 -12.89 -21.05 1.94
N ALA A 233 -12.12 -22.14 1.82
CA ALA A 233 -10.66 -22.12 1.87
C ALA A 233 -10.08 -21.24 0.76
N VAL A 234 -10.51 -21.41 -0.49
CA VAL A 234 -9.99 -20.63 -1.63
C VAL A 234 -10.31 -19.15 -1.48
N SER A 235 -11.56 -18.81 -1.13
CA SER A 235 -12.00 -17.42 -0.98
C SER A 235 -11.28 -16.72 0.17
N CYS A 236 -11.11 -17.39 1.30
CA CYS A 236 -10.41 -16.84 2.47
C CYS A 236 -8.91 -16.67 2.20
N CYS A 237 -8.26 -17.69 1.63
CA CYS A 237 -6.84 -17.67 1.31
C CYS A 237 -6.49 -16.61 0.25
N CYS A 238 -7.29 -16.51 -0.81
CA CYS A 238 -7.15 -15.50 -1.86
C CYS A 238 -7.32 -14.08 -1.29
N THR A 239 -8.41 -13.83 -0.57
CA THR A 239 -8.67 -12.51 0.03
C THR A 239 -7.57 -12.08 1.00
N ALA A 240 -7.08 -13.00 1.82
CA ALA A 240 -6.00 -12.69 2.75
C ALA A 240 -4.66 -12.43 2.04
N ALA A 241 -4.32 -13.23 1.02
CA ALA A 241 -3.13 -13.01 0.21
C ALA A 241 -3.15 -11.62 -0.46
N HIS A 242 -4.27 -11.23 -1.07
CA HIS A 242 -4.40 -9.89 -1.68
C HIS A 242 -4.38 -8.76 -0.64
N SER A 243 -4.95 -9.00 0.54
CA SER A 243 -4.95 -8.03 1.63
C SER A 243 -3.53 -7.70 2.12
N VAL A 244 -2.58 -8.65 2.06
CA VAL A 244 -1.17 -8.39 2.41
C VAL A 244 -0.57 -7.29 1.53
N PHE A 245 -0.83 -7.31 0.23
CA PHE A 245 -0.35 -6.26 -0.69
C PHE A 245 -0.90 -4.89 -0.29
N LEU A 246 -2.21 -4.82 -0.04
CA LEU A 246 -2.89 -3.59 0.36
C LEU A 246 -2.39 -3.07 1.71
N ILE A 247 -2.17 -3.96 2.69
CA ILE A 247 -1.58 -3.62 3.99
C ILE A 247 -0.27 -2.88 3.78
N PHE A 248 0.68 -3.47 3.04
CA PHE A 248 2.00 -2.88 2.90
C PHE A 248 1.98 -1.56 2.12
N MET A 249 1.32 -1.53 0.96
CA MET A 249 1.21 -0.30 0.16
C MET A 249 0.58 0.83 0.96
N TYR A 250 -0.59 0.57 1.56
CA TYR A 250 -1.35 1.59 2.27
C TYR A 250 -0.59 2.17 3.47
N ASN A 251 0.09 1.32 4.24
CA ASN A 251 0.83 1.77 5.41
C ASN A 251 2.09 2.56 5.02
N ILE A 252 2.81 2.16 3.97
CA ILE A 252 3.94 2.96 3.46
C ILE A 252 3.45 4.33 2.98
N SER A 253 2.38 4.37 2.18
CA SER A 253 1.75 5.64 1.75
C SER A 253 1.33 6.52 2.94
N THR A 254 0.83 5.90 4.01
CA THR A 254 0.45 6.60 5.24
C THR A 254 1.66 7.24 5.92
N HIS A 255 2.78 6.52 6.05
CA HIS A 255 3.99 7.07 6.65
C HIS A 255 4.58 8.22 5.81
N LEU A 256 4.57 8.08 4.47
CA LEU A 256 4.96 9.15 3.55
C LEU A 256 4.06 10.38 3.72
N LYS A 257 2.73 10.19 3.79
CA LYS A 257 1.78 11.27 4.02
C LYS A 257 1.98 11.99 5.34
N ILE A 258 2.25 11.24 6.42
CA ILE A 258 2.57 11.81 7.73
C ILE A 258 3.83 12.68 7.61
N LEU A 259 4.88 12.17 6.96
CA LEU A 259 6.11 12.92 6.72
C LEU A 259 5.86 14.20 5.91
N THR A 260 5.06 14.13 4.84
CA THR A 260 4.67 15.31 4.03
C THR A 260 4.02 16.38 4.92
N SER A 261 3.04 16.00 5.75
CA SER A 261 2.40 16.94 6.67
C SER A 261 3.34 17.48 7.75
N CYS A 262 4.35 16.72 8.19
CA CYS A 262 5.39 17.24 9.09
C CYS A 262 6.22 18.35 8.42
N ILE A 263 6.53 18.19 7.13
CA ILE A 263 7.32 19.16 6.37
C ILE A 263 6.53 20.43 6.07
N GLU A 264 5.26 20.32 5.66
CA GLU A 264 4.37 21.46 5.37
C GLU A 264 4.23 22.42 6.58
N VAL A 265 4.30 21.88 7.79
CA VAL A 265 4.07 22.63 9.03
C VAL A 265 5.35 23.29 9.58
N ILE A 266 6.51 23.07 8.95
CA ILE A 266 7.79 23.68 9.36
C ILE A 266 7.66 25.20 9.51
N ASP A 267 7.01 25.84 8.55
CA ASP A 267 6.84 27.31 8.54
C ASP A 267 5.90 27.80 9.64
N GLU A 268 4.86 27.03 9.99
CA GLU A 268 3.95 27.34 11.10
C GLU A 268 4.62 27.16 12.46
N MET A 269 5.47 26.14 12.62
CA MET A 269 6.15 25.84 13.88
C MET A 269 7.26 26.83 14.20
N PHE A 270 7.91 27.35 13.16
CA PHE A 270 9.03 28.28 13.29
C PHE A 270 8.73 29.56 12.51
N PRO A 271 7.74 30.38 12.94
CA PRO A 271 7.37 31.59 12.22
C PRO A 271 8.55 32.57 12.14
N GLN A 272 8.66 33.28 11.01
CA GLN A 272 9.65 34.33 10.83
C GLN A 272 9.34 35.53 11.75
N PRO A 273 10.34 36.19 12.35
CA PRO A 273 10.15 37.49 12.99
C PRO A 273 9.59 38.49 11.98
N MET A 274 8.59 39.28 12.38
CA MET A 274 7.91 40.27 11.52
C MET A 274 8.90 41.24 10.84
N GLU A 275 10.01 41.54 11.51
CA GLU A 275 11.09 42.40 11.01
C GLU A 275 11.85 41.80 9.83
N THR A 276 12.07 40.48 9.80
CA THR A 276 12.73 39.80 8.68
C THR A 276 11.84 39.79 7.43
N ILE A 277 10.52 39.69 7.61
CA ILE A 277 9.53 39.80 6.52
C ILE A 277 9.53 41.22 5.96
N ASN A 278 9.55 42.24 6.82
CA ASN A 278 9.60 43.64 6.40
C ASN A 278 10.91 43.98 5.68
N LYS A 279 12.05 43.45 6.16
CA LYS A 279 13.36 43.62 5.52
C LYS A 279 13.44 42.92 4.17
N PHE A 280 12.87 41.71 4.05
CA PHE A 280 12.76 40.99 2.78
C PHE A 280 11.82 41.70 1.78
N SER A 281 10.70 42.26 2.26
CA SER A 281 9.80 43.08 1.45
C SER A 281 10.50 44.34 0.93
N ALA A 282 11.27 45.02 1.80
CA ALA A 282 12.06 46.18 1.44
C ALA A 282 13.22 45.83 0.49
N ASP A 283 13.86 44.67 0.66
CA ASP A 283 14.91 44.16 -0.24
C ASP A 283 14.36 43.81 -1.63
N ILE A 284 13.11 43.35 -1.73
CA ILE A 284 12.40 43.14 -3.02
C ILE A 284 12.05 44.48 -3.67
N GLU A 285 11.58 45.45 -2.88
CA GLU A 285 11.28 46.81 -3.38
C GLU A 285 12.55 47.56 -3.83
N THR A 286 13.69 47.32 -3.18
CA THR A 286 14.97 48.00 -3.51
C THR A 286 15.79 47.28 -4.57
N LYS A 287 15.67 45.95 -4.71
CA LYS A 287 16.20 45.20 -5.86
C LYS A 287 15.26 45.34 -7.06
N ASN A 288 15.30 46.52 -7.63
CA ASN A 288 14.74 46.92 -8.92
C ASN A 288 14.63 45.74 -9.92
N ILE A 289 13.41 45.27 -10.13
CA ILE A 289 13.00 44.44 -11.26
C ILE A 289 13.03 45.36 -12.51
N GLN A 290 14.23 45.74 -12.93
CA GLN A 290 14.46 46.57 -14.14
C GLN A 290 15.38 45.87 -15.16
N SER A 291 15.85 44.65 -14.90
CA SER A 291 16.79 43.95 -15.79
C SER A 291 16.23 42.69 -16.48
N ILE A 292 14.93 42.41 -16.39
CA ILE A 292 14.31 41.28 -17.11
C ILE A 292 13.38 41.84 -18.21
N PRO A 293 13.78 41.80 -19.50
CA PRO A 293 12.90 42.25 -20.57
C PRO A 293 11.78 41.22 -20.76
N ASN A 294 10.56 41.62 -20.37
CA ASN A 294 9.21 41.07 -20.67
C ASN A 294 8.24 41.03 -19.49
N VAL A 295 8.58 41.57 -18.31
CA VAL A 295 7.62 41.67 -17.18
C VAL A 295 6.86 43.01 -17.14
N CYS A 296 7.25 43.99 -17.96
CA CYS A 296 6.62 45.32 -17.99
C CYS A 296 5.13 45.33 -18.40
N SER A 297 4.59 44.26 -19.01
CA SER A 297 3.16 44.23 -19.34
C SER A 297 2.27 43.69 -18.21
N LEU A 298 2.85 43.14 -17.14
CA LEU A 298 2.09 42.58 -16.00
C LEU A 298 2.14 43.50 -14.77
N GLY A 299 3.17 44.35 -14.66
CA GLY A 299 3.35 45.29 -13.56
C GLY A 299 2.25 46.37 -13.49
N ASP A 300 1.82 46.90 -14.63
CA ASP A 300 0.80 47.95 -14.69
C ASP A 300 -0.62 47.42 -14.40
N GLU A 301 -0.85 46.12 -14.57
CA GLU A 301 -2.14 45.48 -14.26
C GLU A 301 -2.25 45.12 -12.76
N ILE A 302 -1.12 44.91 -12.08
CA ILE A 302 -1.06 44.57 -10.65
C ILE A 302 -0.95 45.81 -9.75
N LEU A 303 -0.25 46.87 -10.20
CA LEU A 303 -0.10 48.10 -9.40
C LEU A 303 -1.41 48.88 -9.22
N GLY A 304 -2.42 48.61 -10.05
CA GLY A 304 -3.73 49.24 -9.99
C GLY A 304 -4.73 48.65 -8.97
N GLN A 305 -4.40 47.54 -8.29
CA GLN A 305 -5.36 46.83 -7.43
C GLN A 305 -4.92 46.64 -5.97
N VAL A 306 -3.91 47.36 -5.48
CA VAL A 306 -3.46 47.21 -4.07
C VAL A 306 -4.11 48.27 -3.18
N LEU A 307 -5.32 47.97 -2.72
CA LEU A 307 -5.89 48.22 -1.37
C LEU A 307 -7.43 47.99 -1.42
N PRO A 308 -8.06 47.27 -0.47
CA PRO A 308 -7.69 46.05 0.25
C PRO A 308 -8.52 44.83 -0.24
N GLU A 309 -8.22 43.64 0.30
CA GLU A 309 -8.87 42.33 0.12
C GLU A 309 -8.32 41.36 -0.96
N ARG A 310 -7.87 40.20 -0.48
CA ARG A 310 -7.65 38.93 -1.20
C ARG A 310 -6.59 38.91 -2.30
N VAL A 311 -5.32 38.87 -1.91
CA VAL A 311 -4.34 38.10 -2.68
C VAL A 311 -4.63 36.63 -2.43
N THR A 312 -5.16 35.93 -3.44
CA THR A 312 -5.44 34.50 -3.39
C THR A 312 -4.13 33.72 -3.28
N SER A 313 -4.13 32.61 -2.53
CA SER A 313 -2.99 31.73 -2.30
C SER A 313 -2.29 31.23 -3.58
N SER A 314 -2.97 31.32 -4.73
CA SER A 314 -2.49 30.90 -6.04
C SER A 314 -1.38 31.79 -6.62
N GLY A 315 -1.50 33.13 -6.49
CA GLY A 315 -0.51 34.05 -7.09
C GLY A 315 0.83 34.09 -6.35
N ARG A 316 0.80 33.80 -5.03
CA ARG A 316 2.01 33.68 -4.21
C ARG A 316 2.78 32.39 -4.54
N GLN A 317 2.07 31.31 -4.88
CA GLN A 317 2.66 30.03 -5.28
C GLN A 317 3.33 30.08 -6.66
N GLU A 318 2.78 30.82 -7.63
CA GLU A 318 3.38 30.93 -8.98
C GLU A 318 4.74 31.64 -8.97
N VAL A 319 4.85 32.77 -8.25
CA VAL A 319 6.10 33.52 -8.10
C VAL A 319 7.13 32.72 -7.28
N GLN A 320 6.69 32.00 -6.23
CA GLN A 320 7.55 31.08 -5.47
C GLN A 320 8.05 29.90 -6.32
N HIS A 321 7.20 29.38 -7.20
CA HIS A 321 7.52 28.27 -8.09
C HIS A 321 8.55 28.65 -9.16
N GLU A 322 8.48 29.87 -9.72
CA GLU A 322 9.44 30.34 -10.72
C GLU A 322 10.79 30.73 -10.11
N ILE A 323 10.80 31.40 -8.96
CA ILE A 323 12.03 31.76 -8.22
C ILE A 323 12.74 30.50 -7.72
N GLY A 324 12.00 29.55 -7.13
CA GLY A 324 12.61 28.32 -6.64
C GLY A 324 13.14 27.42 -7.77
N ARG A 325 12.54 27.46 -8.97
CA ARG A 325 13.04 26.73 -10.15
C ARG A 325 14.34 27.36 -10.63
N ALA A 326 14.42 28.69 -10.69
CA ALA A 326 15.65 29.41 -11.05
C ALA A 326 16.78 29.13 -10.06
N VAL A 327 16.51 29.26 -8.75
CA VAL A 327 17.53 29.09 -7.69
C VAL A 327 17.98 27.63 -7.55
N MET A 328 17.09 26.65 -7.71
CA MET A 328 17.48 25.23 -7.68
C MET A 328 18.28 24.82 -8.92
N THR A 329 18.04 25.45 -10.07
CA THR A 329 18.83 25.24 -11.28
C THR A 329 20.21 25.88 -11.14
N ASP A 330 20.29 27.07 -10.55
CA ASP A 330 21.56 27.76 -10.22
C ASP A 330 22.36 27.03 -9.15
N LEU A 331 21.73 26.51 -8.09
CA LEU A 331 22.41 25.69 -7.09
C LEU A 331 22.93 24.38 -7.70
N ARG A 332 22.18 23.77 -8.63
CA ARG A 332 22.63 22.59 -9.37
C ARG A 332 23.87 22.88 -10.24
N GLY A 333 23.98 24.08 -10.80
CA GLY A 333 25.16 24.56 -11.53
C GLY A 333 26.32 24.98 -10.62
N ALA A 334 26.04 25.65 -9.50
CA ALA A 334 27.06 26.03 -8.52
C ALA A 334 27.72 24.80 -7.87
N PHE A 335 26.97 23.72 -7.61
CA PHE A 335 27.52 22.47 -7.07
C PHE A 335 28.39 21.68 -8.06
N THR A 336 28.32 21.94 -9.38
CA THR A 336 29.28 21.37 -10.34
C THR A 336 30.60 22.14 -10.39
N ASP A 337 30.60 23.42 -10.00
CA ASP A 337 31.77 24.29 -10.03
C ASP A 337 32.51 24.37 -8.69
N GLU A 338 31.85 24.05 -7.56
CA GLU A 338 32.43 24.15 -6.20
C GLU A 338 33.36 22.97 -5.81
N CYS A 339 33.88 22.21 -6.78
CA CYS A 339 34.98 21.24 -6.54
C CYS A 339 36.37 21.90 -6.50
N ASP A 340 36.50 23.16 -6.90
CA ASP A 340 37.75 23.92 -6.78
C ASP A 340 37.44 25.29 -6.16
N GLU A 341 37.86 25.50 -4.91
CA GLU A 341 38.79 26.57 -4.51
C GLU A 341 38.69 26.88 -3.00
N LYS A 342 39.87 27.02 -2.38
CA LYS A 342 40.07 27.25 -0.96
C LYS A 342 40.05 28.75 -0.63
N HIS A 343 39.71 29.04 0.62
CA HIS A 343 39.98 30.27 1.40
C HIS A 343 39.11 31.50 1.16
N VAL A 344 38.32 31.85 2.19
CA VAL A 344 38.11 33.27 2.55
C VAL A 344 38.21 33.42 4.08
N LYS A 345 39.15 34.29 4.50
CA LYS A 345 39.41 34.72 5.88
C LYS A 345 38.31 35.67 6.36
N MET A 346 37.91 35.52 7.62
CA MET A 346 37.01 36.43 8.32
C MET A 346 37.81 37.55 8.99
N SER A 347 37.62 38.79 8.54
CA SER A 347 38.15 39.99 9.17
C SER A 347 37.10 40.60 10.10
N THR A 348 37.40 40.60 11.40
CA THR A 348 36.64 41.28 12.46
C THR A 348 36.95 42.77 12.46
N LEU A 349 35.93 43.62 12.37
CA LEU A 349 36.01 45.06 12.64
C LEU A 349 35.21 45.34 13.92
N SER A 350 35.95 45.65 14.98
CA SER A 350 35.42 46.07 16.28
C SER A 350 35.09 47.56 16.27
N VAL A 351 33.90 47.93 16.72
CA VAL A 351 33.61 49.27 17.24
C VAL A 351 33.00 49.10 18.61
N SER A 352 33.68 49.65 19.61
CA SER A 352 33.22 49.79 20.97
C SER A 352 32.40 51.08 21.05
N ASP A 353 31.17 51.02 21.55
CA ASP A 353 30.69 52.09 22.41
C ASP A 353 29.74 51.55 23.48
N GLY A 354 29.95 52.01 24.70
CA GLY A 354 29.28 51.55 25.89
C GLY A 354 28.02 52.36 26.16
N THR A 355 26.87 51.71 26.29
CA THR A 355 25.76 52.23 27.10
C THR A 355 24.94 51.07 27.64
N LYS A 356 24.68 51.10 28.95
CA LYS A 356 23.88 50.12 29.71
C LYS A 356 22.51 49.95 29.05
N ASN A 357 22.16 48.73 28.67
CA ASN A 357 20.77 48.34 28.43
C ASN A 357 20.45 47.03 29.15
N THR A 358 19.39 47.12 29.93
CA THR A 358 18.49 46.08 30.43
C THR A 358 18.54 44.78 29.62
N PHE A 359 18.67 43.63 30.31
CA PHE A 359 18.63 42.28 29.76
C PHE A 359 17.31 42.03 29.01
N LEU A 360 17.25 42.43 27.74
CA LEU A 360 16.43 41.78 26.72
C LEU A 360 17.25 40.59 26.20
N PRO A 361 16.66 39.40 25.98
CA PRO A 361 17.35 38.36 25.23
C PRO A 361 17.80 38.97 23.90
N ASN A 362 19.06 38.75 23.55
CA ASN A 362 19.67 39.36 22.37
C ASN A 362 18.98 38.77 21.12
N GLU A 363 18.31 39.58 20.28
CA GLU A 363 17.56 39.11 19.09
C GLU A 363 18.39 38.19 18.16
N SER A 364 19.70 38.42 18.13
CA SER A 364 20.67 37.58 17.42
C SER A 364 20.78 36.15 17.98
N GLU A 365 20.68 35.98 19.30
CA GLU A 365 20.66 34.67 19.97
C GLU A 365 19.33 33.94 19.75
N GLU A 366 18.20 34.66 19.74
CA GLU A 366 16.88 34.07 19.48
C GLU A 366 16.75 33.58 18.03
N LEU A 367 17.24 34.36 17.06
CA LEU A 367 17.29 33.97 15.65
C LEU A 367 18.18 32.73 15.43
N SER A 368 19.36 32.72 16.04
CA SER A 368 20.28 31.56 15.98
C SER A 368 19.67 30.31 16.61
N SER A 369 18.96 30.45 17.74
CA SER A 369 18.25 29.36 18.41
C SER A 369 17.09 28.80 17.58
N ARG A 370 16.34 29.66 16.87
CA ARG A 370 15.27 29.25 15.96
C ARG A 370 15.81 28.45 14.79
N GLU A 371 16.82 28.96 14.09
CA GLU A 371 17.42 28.29 12.93
C GLU A 371 17.98 26.92 13.29
N GLU A 372 18.60 26.79 14.46
CA GLU A 372 19.13 25.52 14.96
C GLU A 372 18.00 24.52 15.27
N LYS A 373 16.90 24.96 15.89
CA LYS A 373 15.72 24.10 16.15
C LYS A 373 15.07 23.62 14.87
N MET A 374 14.89 24.52 13.90
CA MET A 374 14.31 24.21 12.59
C MET A 374 15.21 23.27 11.79
N TYR A 375 16.54 23.47 11.83
CA TYR A 375 17.52 22.56 11.25
C TYR A 375 17.45 21.16 11.87
N ARG A 376 17.44 21.07 13.21
CA ARG A 376 17.30 19.77 13.90
C ARG A 376 16.00 19.06 13.53
N TYR A 377 14.90 19.80 13.43
CA TYR A 377 13.62 19.25 13.01
C TYR A 377 13.69 18.66 11.58
N LEU A 378 14.25 19.40 10.63
CA LEU A 378 14.47 18.90 9.26
C LEU A 378 15.32 17.62 9.25
N ILE A 379 16.38 17.56 10.05
CA ILE A 379 17.22 16.36 10.15
C ILE A 379 16.42 15.16 10.67
N GLU A 380 15.52 15.33 11.63
CA GLU A 380 14.65 14.24 12.08
C GLU A 380 13.63 13.82 11.00
N CYS A 381 13.10 14.76 10.21
CA CYS A 381 12.27 14.46 9.04
C CYS A 381 13.05 13.65 7.98
N ILE A 382 14.31 14.02 7.71
CA ILE A 382 15.18 13.30 6.78
C ILE A 382 15.46 11.88 7.28
N LYS A 383 15.78 11.71 8.57
CA LYS A 383 15.96 10.38 9.18
C LYS A 383 14.70 9.53 9.08
N TYR A 384 13.53 10.15 9.30
CA TYR A 384 12.25 9.45 9.16
C TYR A 384 12.00 9.03 7.71
N HIS A 385 12.24 9.92 6.74
CA HIS A 385 12.15 9.58 5.32
C HIS A 385 13.08 8.42 4.94
N GLN A 386 14.34 8.44 5.40
CA GLN A 386 15.29 7.36 5.17
C GLN A 386 14.82 6.03 5.76
N ALA A 387 14.25 6.03 6.97
CA ALA A 387 13.69 4.84 7.59
C ALA A 387 12.51 4.27 6.77
N ILE A 388 11.63 5.15 6.24
CA ILE A 388 10.51 4.73 5.38
C ILE A 388 11.04 4.09 4.09
N LEU A 389 12.06 4.69 3.47
CA LEU A 389 12.64 4.17 2.22
C LEU A 389 13.35 2.83 2.42
N GLN A 390 14.09 2.66 3.52
CA GLN A 390 14.73 1.38 3.87
C GLN A 390 13.68 0.28 4.08
N TYR A 391 12.62 0.59 4.83
CA TYR A 391 11.53 -0.34 5.07
C TYR A 391 10.81 -0.71 3.75
N TYR A 392 10.57 0.28 2.89
CA TYR A 392 10.02 0.04 1.57
C TYR A 392 10.91 -0.91 0.73
N ASP A 393 12.23 -0.73 0.73
CA ASP A 393 13.14 -1.60 -0.04
C ASP A 393 13.08 -3.05 0.44
N GLU A 394 12.88 -3.29 1.74
CA GLU A 394 12.66 -4.63 2.30
C GLU A 394 11.31 -5.21 1.87
N VAL A 395 10.25 -4.40 1.90
CA VAL A 395 8.91 -4.79 1.45
C VAL A 395 8.88 -5.09 -0.05
N ASP A 396 9.52 -4.26 -0.89
CA ASP A 396 9.59 -4.49 -2.33
C ASP A 396 10.30 -5.82 -2.61
N LYS A 397 11.47 -6.07 -2.02
CA LYS A 397 12.16 -7.37 -2.18
C LYS A 397 11.30 -8.57 -1.79
N PHE A 398 10.52 -8.44 -0.71
CA PHE A 398 9.62 -9.50 -0.24
C PHE A 398 8.40 -9.70 -1.14
N LEU A 399 7.80 -8.61 -1.66
CA LEU A 399 6.58 -8.67 -2.47
C LEU A 399 6.85 -8.88 -3.97
N ASN A 400 8.03 -8.52 -4.46
CA ASN A 400 8.38 -8.54 -5.89
C ASN A 400 8.11 -9.89 -6.59
N PRO A 401 8.58 -11.05 -6.10
CA PRO A 401 8.34 -12.33 -6.79
C PRO A 401 6.86 -12.76 -6.71
N VAL A 402 6.19 -12.49 -5.59
CA VAL A 402 4.79 -12.90 -5.39
C VAL A 402 3.83 -11.99 -6.16
N LEU A 403 4.16 -10.71 -6.34
CA LEU A 403 3.42 -9.79 -7.22
C LEU A 403 3.52 -10.24 -8.68
N LEU A 404 4.67 -10.73 -9.14
CA LEU A 404 4.81 -11.29 -10.49
C LEU A 404 3.85 -12.48 -10.71
N VAL A 405 3.86 -13.44 -9.80
CA VAL A 405 2.94 -14.60 -9.84
C VAL A 405 1.49 -14.13 -9.77
N PHE A 406 1.21 -13.09 -8.97
CA PHE A 406 -0.12 -12.52 -8.87
C PHE A 406 -0.63 -12.01 -10.22
N PHE A 407 0.14 -11.17 -10.91
CA PHE A 407 -0.28 -10.61 -12.19
C PHE A 407 -0.32 -11.64 -13.32
N LEU A 408 0.63 -12.58 -13.38
CA LEU A 408 0.61 -13.66 -14.38
C LEU A 408 -0.62 -14.57 -14.23
N GLY A 409 -0.97 -14.93 -12.99
CA GLY A 409 -2.16 -15.74 -12.74
C GLY A 409 -3.46 -14.99 -13.08
N ASN A 410 -3.56 -13.71 -12.72
CA ASN A 410 -4.72 -12.89 -13.09
C ASN A 410 -4.83 -12.72 -14.61
N GLN A 411 -3.71 -12.52 -15.32
CA GLN A 411 -3.71 -12.43 -16.78
C GLN A 411 -4.22 -13.72 -17.42
N ALA A 412 -3.75 -14.89 -16.95
CA ALA A 412 -4.24 -16.18 -17.44
C ALA A 412 -5.76 -16.32 -17.23
N MET A 413 -6.27 -15.95 -16.06
CA MET A 413 -7.70 -15.96 -15.76
C MET A 413 -8.49 -15.04 -16.72
N VAL A 414 -8.03 -13.81 -16.95
CA VAL A 414 -8.67 -12.86 -17.89
C VAL A 414 -8.67 -13.43 -19.31
N CYS A 415 -7.57 -14.03 -19.76
CA CYS A 415 -7.49 -14.67 -21.07
C CYS A 415 -8.51 -15.81 -21.22
N PHE A 416 -8.65 -16.68 -20.21
CA PHE A 416 -9.65 -17.76 -20.24
C PHE A 416 -11.08 -17.23 -20.24
N SER A 417 -11.38 -16.19 -19.45
CA SER A 417 -12.70 -15.54 -19.45
C SER A 417 -13.01 -14.87 -20.80
N ALA A 418 -12.03 -14.22 -21.42
CA ALA A 418 -12.17 -13.61 -22.74
C ALA A 418 -12.38 -14.66 -23.83
N PHE A 419 -11.67 -15.80 -23.76
CA PHE A 419 -11.86 -16.91 -24.69
C PHE A 419 -13.26 -17.52 -24.58
N GLN A 420 -13.77 -17.73 -23.36
CA GLN A 420 -15.14 -18.19 -23.13
C GLN A 420 -16.17 -17.22 -23.72
N LEU A 421 -15.95 -15.91 -23.58
CA LEU A 421 -16.80 -14.88 -24.16
C LEU A 421 -16.79 -14.92 -25.70
N ALA A 422 -15.61 -15.07 -26.31
CA ALA A 422 -15.45 -15.09 -27.76
C ALA A 422 -16.16 -16.28 -28.42
N LEU A 423 -16.19 -17.43 -27.74
CA LEU A 423 -16.85 -18.62 -28.26
C LEU A 423 -18.39 -18.58 -28.12
N GLY A 424 -18.96 -17.55 -27.47
CA GLY A 424 -20.40 -17.40 -27.31
C GLY A 424 -21.07 -18.55 -26.53
N LEU A 425 -20.28 -19.30 -25.76
CA LEU A 425 -20.66 -20.58 -25.12
C LEU A 425 -21.60 -20.43 -23.91
N SER A 426 -22.41 -19.37 -23.81
CA SER A 426 -23.57 -19.44 -22.92
C SER A 426 -24.65 -18.41 -23.23
N ASP A 427 -25.89 -18.84 -22.99
CA ASP A 427 -27.12 -18.02 -22.90
C ASP A 427 -27.09 -17.00 -21.74
N GLY A 428 -25.98 -16.88 -21.01
CA GLY A 428 -25.82 -16.10 -19.79
C GLY A 428 -24.73 -15.03 -19.87
N LYS A 429 -24.78 -14.15 -20.89
CA LYS A 429 -23.88 -12.98 -21.08
C LYS A 429 -23.62 -12.19 -19.78
N PHE A 430 -24.61 -12.11 -18.89
CA PHE A 430 -24.50 -11.47 -17.57
C PHE A 430 -23.50 -12.15 -16.64
N LYS A 431 -23.47 -13.49 -16.57
CA LYS A 431 -22.54 -14.25 -15.69
C LYS A 431 -21.08 -14.11 -16.14
N PHE A 432 -20.84 -13.97 -17.45
CA PHE A 432 -19.49 -13.75 -17.98
C PHE A 432 -19.01 -12.34 -17.74
N PHE A 433 -19.86 -11.34 -17.98
CA PHE A 433 -19.53 -9.95 -17.69
C PHE A 433 -19.15 -9.78 -16.22
N THR A 434 -19.93 -10.37 -15.30
CA THR A 434 -19.62 -10.30 -13.86
C THR A 434 -18.33 -11.03 -13.50
N SER A 435 -17.99 -12.14 -14.16
CA SER A 435 -16.74 -12.89 -13.95
C SER A 435 -15.49 -12.09 -14.40
N ILE A 436 -15.54 -11.46 -15.57
CA ILE A 436 -14.44 -10.62 -16.08
C ILE A 436 -14.23 -9.42 -15.16
N VAL A 437 -15.30 -8.71 -14.81
CA VAL A 437 -15.25 -7.56 -13.90
C VAL A 437 -14.68 -7.97 -12.54
N ALA A 438 -15.10 -9.10 -11.99
CA ALA A 438 -14.57 -9.62 -10.73
C ALA A 438 -13.06 -9.92 -10.82
N THR A 439 -12.61 -10.55 -11.90
CA THR A 439 -11.19 -10.92 -12.09
C THR A 439 -10.30 -9.68 -12.24
N ILE A 440 -10.78 -8.65 -12.95
CA ILE A 440 -10.03 -7.42 -13.19
C ILE A 440 -10.02 -6.49 -11.96
N SER A 441 -11.05 -6.57 -11.11
CA SER A 441 -11.21 -5.66 -9.96
C SER A 441 -10.03 -5.69 -8.98
N TRP A 442 -9.45 -6.86 -8.71
CA TRP A 442 -8.35 -7.02 -7.75
C TRP A 442 -7.03 -6.43 -8.25
N PRO A 443 -6.53 -6.76 -9.46
CA PRO A 443 -5.37 -6.09 -10.05
C PRO A 443 -5.56 -4.58 -10.16
N LEU A 444 -6.75 -4.12 -10.56
CA LEU A 444 -7.06 -2.69 -10.63
C LEU A 444 -6.92 -2.01 -9.26
N LEU A 445 -7.48 -2.61 -8.21
CA LEU A 445 -7.38 -2.10 -6.84
C LEU A 445 -5.90 -2.03 -6.39
N ILE A 446 -5.12 -3.07 -6.64
CA ILE A 446 -3.69 -3.12 -6.29
C ILE A 446 -2.91 -2.03 -7.02
N CYS A 447 -3.12 -1.88 -8.33
CA CYS A 447 -2.46 -0.85 -9.13
C CYS A 447 -2.90 0.58 -8.75
N TRP A 448 -4.17 0.77 -8.38
CA TRP A 448 -4.65 2.05 -7.85
C TRP A 448 -3.90 2.43 -6.56
N TYR A 449 -3.71 1.48 -5.65
CA TYR A 449 -2.92 1.74 -4.44
C TYR A 449 -1.42 1.91 -4.71
N GLY A 450 -0.89 1.25 -5.73
CA GLY A 450 0.48 1.47 -6.20
C GLY A 450 0.70 2.88 -6.78
N GLU A 451 -0.30 3.40 -7.52
CA GLU A 451 -0.32 4.79 -7.96
C GLU A 451 -0.39 5.75 -6.78
N TYR A 452 -1.32 5.51 -5.84
CA TYR A 452 -1.45 6.31 -4.63
C TYR A 452 -0.16 6.34 -3.80
N LEU A 453 0.56 5.23 -3.69
CA LEU A 453 1.88 5.16 -3.07
C LEU A 453 2.91 6.06 -3.77
N SER A 454 2.93 6.01 -5.10
CA SER A 454 3.81 6.85 -5.91
C SER A 454 3.50 8.34 -5.73
N GLU A 455 2.21 8.72 -5.73
CA GLU A 455 1.76 10.09 -5.49
C GLU A 455 2.17 10.59 -4.10
N GLN A 456 1.94 9.81 -3.04
CA GLN A 456 2.35 10.21 -1.68
C GLN A 456 3.87 10.34 -1.56
N SER A 457 4.65 9.54 -2.30
CA SER A 457 6.11 9.68 -2.36
C SER A 457 6.54 10.98 -3.01
N LEU A 458 5.89 11.39 -4.11
CA LEU A 458 6.21 12.64 -4.81
C LEU A 458 5.75 13.87 -4.02
N ALA A 459 4.67 13.75 -3.25
CA ALA A 459 4.18 14.82 -2.38
C ALA A 459 5.23 15.28 -1.35
N VAL A 460 6.15 14.39 -0.92
CA VAL A 460 7.27 14.75 -0.03
C VAL A 460 8.18 15.79 -0.69
N GLN A 461 8.44 15.66 -1.99
CA GLN A 461 9.23 16.63 -2.74
C GLN A 461 8.52 17.99 -2.77
N GLN A 462 7.23 17.98 -3.08
CA GLN A 462 6.43 19.19 -3.19
C GLN A 462 6.39 19.94 -1.85
N ALA A 463 6.08 19.25 -0.75
CA ALA A 463 6.09 19.84 0.58
C ALA A 463 7.48 20.40 0.97
N ALA A 464 8.56 19.69 0.64
CA ALA A 464 9.91 20.17 0.90
C ALA A 464 10.25 21.43 0.08
N TYR A 465 9.74 21.54 -1.14
CA TYR A 465 9.94 22.70 -1.99
C TYR A 465 9.14 23.92 -1.53
N ASP A 466 7.91 23.69 -1.05
CA ASP A 466 6.97 24.74 -0.65
C ASP A 466 7.29 25.38 0.71
N CYS A 467 8.20 24.79 1.50
CA CYS A 467 8.65 25.41 2.75
C CYS A 467 9.42 26.72 2.49
N SER A 468 9.42 27.65 3.45
CA SER A 468 10.04 28.97 3.33
C SER A 468 11.58 28.94 3.44
N TRP A 469 12.23 28.08 2.67
CA TRP A 469 13.65 27.74 2.75
C TRP A 469 14.60 28.88 2.39
N TYR A 470 14.15 29.89 1.65
CA TYR A 470 14.97 31.01 1.18
C TYR A 470 15.52 31.88 2.32
N ASN A 471 14.79 32.02 3.43
CA ASN A 471 15.18 32.80 4.60
C ASN A 471 15.63 31.90 5.77
N THR A 472 16.45 30.89 5.46
CA THR A 472 16.95 29.90 6.43
C THR A 472 18.47 29.75 6.34
N SER A 473 19.05 29.10 7.36
CA SER A 473 20.49 28.86 7.43
C SER A 473 21.02 28.07 6.21
N PRO A 474 22.26 28.31 5.75
CA PRO A 474 22.86 27.57 4.63
C PRO A 474 22.87 26.05 4.84
N ARG A 475 22.99 25.60 6.09
CA ARG A 475 22.94 24.17 6.45
C ARG A 475 21.56 23.56 6.19
N PHE A 476 20.48 24.29 6.50
CA PHE A 476 19.11 23.86 6.22
C PHE A 476 18.89 23.71 4.72
N LYS A 477 19.22 24.75 3.95
CA LYS A 477 19.12 24.76 2.48
C LYS A 477 19.81 23.56 1.85
N LYS A 478 21.07 23.29 2.23
CA LYS A 478 21.84 22.16 1.69
C LYS A 478 21.16 20.80 1.94
N HIS A 479 20.65 20.55 3.15
CA HIS A 479 20.00 19.27 3.47
C HIS A 479 18.62 19.13 2.84
N LEU A 480 17.89 20.24 2.69
CA LEU A 480 16.62 20.27 2.00
C LEU A 480 16.78 19.91 0.51
N VAL A 481 17.84 20.41 -0.14
CA VAL A 481 18.17 20.03 -1.53
C VAL A 481 18.37 18.53 -1.65
N TYR A 482 19.13 17.89 -0.74
CA TYR A 482 19.30 16.44 -0.75
C TYR A 482 17.97 15.69 -0.55
N LEU A 483 17.08 16.20 0.30
CA LEU A 483 15.75 15.64 0.49
C LEU A 483 14.94 15.71 -0.82
N VAL A 484 14.88 16.88 -1.46
CA VAL A 484 14.18 17.09 -2.75
C VAL A 484 14.75 16.19 -3.84
N MET A 485 16.08 16.14 -3.99
CA MET A 485 16.74 15.28 -4.99
C MET A 485 16.43 13.79 -4.77
N ARG A 486 16.32 13.33 -3.52
CA ARG A 486 15.93 11.94 -3.24
C ARG A 486 14.45 11.70 -3.50
N SER A 487 13.58 12.63 -3.13
CA SER A 487 12.12 12.49 -3.28
C SER A 487 11.65 12.53 -4.73
N GLN A 488 12.45 13.07 -5.66
CA GLN A 488 12.21 12.99 -7.10
C GLN A 488 12.16 11.56 -7.66
N LYS A 489 12.74 10.59 -6.95
CA LYS A 489 12.63 9.16 -7.30
C LYS A 489 11.45 8.55 -6.55
N PRO A 490 10.29 8.34 -7.20
CA PRO A 490 9.09 7.84 -6.54
C PRO A 490 9.28 6.42 -6.03
N VAL A 491 8.68 6.14 -4.88
CA VAL A 491 8.56 4.81 -4.30
C VAL A 491 7.53 4.01 -5.12
N ARG A 492 7.96 2.92 -5.77
CA ARG A 492 7.16 2.13 -6.71
C ARG A 492 7.42 0.63 -6.58
N LEU A 493 6.44 -0.12 -6.10
CA LEU A 493 6.54 -1.58 -6.09
C LEU A 493 6.63 -2.11 -7.53
N THR A 494 7.44 -3.14 -7.72
CA THR A 494 7.61 -3.78 -9.03
C THR A 494 7.25 -5.25 -9.01
N ALA A 495 6.62 -5.73 -10.08
CA ALA A 495 6.32 -7.14 -10.27
C ALA A 495 7.45 -7.79 -11.07
N GLY A 496 8.30 -8.59 -10.41
CA GLY A 496 9.43 -9.27 -11.07
C GLY A 496 10.48 -8.34 -11.69
N LYS A 497 10.46 -7.04 -11.36
CA LYS A 497 11.17 -5.95 -12.08
C LYS A 497 10.79 -5.81 -13.57
N PHE A 498 9.72 -6.47 -14.03
CA PHE A 498 9.24 -6.36 -15.40
C PHE A 498 8.38 -5.12 -15.62
N PHE A 499 7.48 -4.81 -14.68
CA PHE A 499 6.67 -3.60 -14.72
C PHE A 499 6.40 -3.05 -13.32
N ALA A 500 6.09 -1.75 -13.27
CA ALA A 500 5.72 -1.05 -12.04
C ALA A 500 4.24 -1.28 -11.72
N VAL A 501 3.93 -1.49 -10.44
CA VAL A 501 2.54 -1.57 -9.95
C VAL A 501 1.94 -0.15 -9.96
N SER A 502 1.42 0.25 -11.11
CA SER A 502 0.79 1.55 -11.37
C SER A 502 -0.44 1.38 -12.27
N LEU A 503 -1.27 2.42 -12.38
CA LEU A 503 -2.41 2.40 -13.30
C LEU A 503 -1.97 2.29 -14.77
N GLU A 504 -0.84 2.92 -15.11
CA GLU A 504 -0.19 2.80 -16.42
C GLU A 504 0.22 1.35 -16.69
N GLY A 505 0.94 0.70 -15.77
CA GLY A 505 1.34 -0.71 -15.91
C GLY A 505 0.14 -1.66 -15.98
N PHE A 506 -0.95 -1.38 -15.25
CA PHE A 506 -2.20 -2.12 -15.39
C PHE A 506 -2.79 -2.01 -16.81
N SER A 507 -2.77 -0.82 -17.40
CA SER A 507 -3.27 -0.61 -18.76
C SER A 507 -2.43 -1.36 -19.81
N GLU A 508 -1.11 -1.42 -19.63
CA GLU A 508 -0.20 -2.17 -20.51
C GLU A 508 -0.46 -3.67 -20.44
N VAL A 509 -0.60 -4.21 -19.23
CA VAL A 509 -0.89 -5.64 -18.99
C VAL A 509 -2.26 -6.02 -19.57
N LEU A 510 -3.29 -5.20 -19.33
CA LEU A 510 -4.64 -5.48 -19.81
C LEU A 510 -4.75 -5.38 -21.33
N CYS A 511 -4.12 -4.38 -21.95
CA CYS A 511 -4.16 -4.19 -23.40
C CYS A 511 -3.23 -5.14 -24.17
N LEU A 512 -2.40 -5.95 -23.50
CA LEU A 512 -1.38 -6.80 -24.13
C LEU A 512 -0.57 -6.04 -25.19
N ARG A 513 -0.13 -4.82 -24.84
CA ARG A 513 0.70 -4.01 -25.74
C ARG A 513 2.14 -4.52 -25.65
N THR A 514 2.43 -5.63 -26.34
CA THR A 514 3.79 -6.14 -26.57
C THR A 514 4.55 -5.24 -27.54
#